data_AF-A0A0S8GRU6-F1
#
_entry.id   AF-A0A0S8GRU6-F1
#
_cell.length_a   1.000
_cell.length_b   1.000
_cell.length_c   1.000
_cell.angle_alpha   90.00
_cell.angle_beta   90.00
_cell.angle_gamma   90.00
#
_symmetry.space_group_name_H-M   'P 1'
#
loop_
_entity.id
_entity.type
_entity.pdbx_description
1 polymer ?
#
loop_
_entity_poly.entity_id
_entity_poly.type
_entity_poly.pdbx_seq_one_letter_code
_entity_poly.pdbx_strand_id
1 'polypeptide(L)'
;MVKKKAKKNTMYRRWSTAEVRILKRYYRNFSTREVAEKLARTGRAIEAKAHALGLYKAKQQSWSQAEIKRLRKFYPHMSTYKVAEKLDRTHNSAGMKASELGLKKTKKYLRQLAKKRGRFMN
;
A
#
# COMPACT_ATOMS: atom_id res chain seq x y z
N MET A 1 10.57 -4.21 25.65
CA MET A 1 11.55 -3.67 24.67
C MET A 1 10.83 -3.28 23.38
N VAL A 2 10.38 -2.02 23.26
CA VAL A 2 9.80 -1.51 22.01
C VAL A 2 10.95 -1.03 21.15
N LYS A 3 11.28 -1.76 20.07
CA LYS A 3 12.32 -1.36 19.10
C LYS A 3 11.96 0.02 18.54
N LYS A 4 12.60 1.09 19.05
CA LYS A 4 12.54 2.43 18.46
C LYS A 4 13.07 2.32 17.03
N LYS A 5 12.20 2.55 16.03
CA LYS A 5 12.62 2.61 14.63
C LYS A 5 13.54 3.82 14.47
N ALA A 6 14.79 3.59 14.07
CA ALA A 6 15.76 4.64 13.79
C ALA A 6 15.18 5.64 12.77
N LYS A 7 15.29 6.94 13.05
CA LYS A 7 15.00 8.01 12.07
C LYS A 7 15.98 7.84 10.92
N LYS A 8 15.51 7.30 9.78
CA LYS A 8 16.32 7.23 8.57
C LYS A 8 16.54 8.65 8.08
N ASN A 9 17.80 9.09 8.02
CA ASN A 9 18.17 10.37 7.41
C ASN A 9 17.71 10.35 5.94
N THR A 10 16.61 11.03 5.65
CA THR A 10 15.89 10.99 4.35
C THR A 10 16.42 11.98 3.33
N MET A 11 17.47 12.73 3.63
CA MET A 11 17.95 13.79 2.76
C MET A 11 19.13 13.32 1.90
N TYR A 12 18.87 13.25 0.58
CA TYR A 12 19.88 13.24 -0.51
C TYR A 12 20.76 11.99 -0.75
N ARG A 13 20.20 10.76 -0.70
CA ARG A 13 20.88 9.61 -1.34
C ARG A 13 20.80 9.71 -2.87
N ARG A 14 21.92 10.04 -3.54
CA ARG A 14 22.04 10.04 -5.00
C ARG A 14 21.65 8.69 -5.60
N TRP A 15 21.00 8.72 -6.76
CA TRP A 15 20.61 7.52 -7.50
C TRP A 15 21.80 6.93 -8.23
N SER A 16 22.15 5.67 -7.96
CA SER A 16 23.17 4.98 -8.75
C SER A 16 22.60 4.48 -10.08
N THR A 17 23.48 4.27 -11.06
CA THR A 17 23.11 3.69 -12.36
C THR A 17 22.48 2.30 -12.22
N ALA A 18 22.95 1.50 -11.25
CA ALA A 18 22.37 0.20 -10.91
C ALA A 18 20.94 0.33 -10.35
N GLU A 19 20.69 1.28 -9.44
CA GLU A 19 19.35 1.53 -8.90
C GLU A 19 18.37 1.99 -9.98
N VAL A 20 18.81 2.87 -10.88
CA VAL A 20 17.99 3.32 -12.02
C VAL A 20 17.66 2.15 -12.96
N ARG A 21 18.61 1.25 -13.19
CA ARG A 21 18.40 0.05 -14.02
C ARG A 21 17.36 -0.89 -13.41
N ILE A 22 17.46 -1.13 -12.10
CA ILE A 22 16.47 -1.93 -11.36
C ILE A 22 15.11 -1.24 -11.41
N LEU A 23 15.05 0.08 -11.19
CA LEU A 23 13.80 0.82 -11.25
C LEU A 23 13.14 0.69 -12.63
N LYS A 24 13.87 0.91 -13.73
CA LYS A 24 13.34 0.75 -15.10
C LYS A 24 12.79 -0.66 -15.37
N ARG A 25 13.48 -1.71 -14.91
CA ARG A 25 13.07 -3.10 -15.14
C ARG A 25 11.89 -3.54 -14.27
N TYR A 26 11.85 -3.10 -13.01
CA TYR A 26 10.89 -3.64 -12.04
C TYR A 26 9.66 -2.74 -11.84
N TYR A 27 9.74 -1.43 -12.07
CA TYR A 27 8.66 -0.50 -11.73
C TYR A 27 7.33 -0.79 -12.45
N ARG A 28 7.39 -1.28 -13.70
CA ARG A 28 6.19 -1.59 -14.49
C ARG A 28 5.46 -2.85 -14.00
N ASN A 29 6.18 -3.82 -13.45
CA ASN A 29 5.66 -5.16 -13.16
C ASN A 29 5.45 -5.42 -11.66
N PHE A 30 6.15 -4.69 -10.79
CA PHE A 30 6.11 -4.90 -9.34
C PHE A 30 5.42 -3.74 -8.63
N SER A 31 4.92 -4.03 -7.43
CA SER A 31 4.31 -3.06 -6.53
C SER A 31 5.33 -1.99 -6.12
N THR A 32 4.87 -0.77 -5.80
CA THR A 32 5.81 0.33 -5.48
C THR A 32 6.56 -0.02 -4.19
N ARG A 33 5.87 -0.71 -3.28
CA ARG A 33 6.43 -1.26 -2.06
C ARG A 33 7.55 -2.27 -2.30
N GLU A 34 7.36 -3.25 -3.19
CA GLU A 34 8.39 -4.25 -3.49
C GLU A 34 9.64 -3.60 -4.08
N VAL A 35 9.46 -2.63 -4.98
CA VAL A 35 10.58 -1.88 -5.57
C VAL A 35 11.29 -1.04 -4.50
N ALA A 36 10.53 -0.43 -3.59
CA ALA A 36 11.05 0.34 -2.46
C ALA A 36 11.85 -0.53 -1.49
N GLU A 37 11.35 -1.72 -1.15
CA GLU A 37 12.04 -2.72 -0.31
C GLU A 37 13.34 -3.18 -1.00
N LYS A 38 13.30 -3.48 -2.30
CA LYS A 38 14.46 -3.92 -3.08
C LYS A 38 15.56 -2.85 -3.20
N LEU A 39 15.18 -1.59 -3.32
CA LEU A 39 16.11 -0.47 -3.44
C LEU A 39 16.46 0.19 -2.10
N ALA A 40 15.92 -0.33 -0.99
CA ALA A 40 16.02 0.26 0.34
C ALA A 40 15.67 1.77 0.38
N ARG A 41 14.75 2.20 -0.49
CA ARG A 41 14.27 3.59 -0.63
C ARG A 41 12.82 3.68 -0.16
N THR A 42 12.34 4.89 0.10
CA THR A 42 10.91 5.10 0.40
C THR A 42 10.09 5.01 -0.88
N GLY A 43 8.82 4.58 -0.78
CA GLY A 43 7.90 4.55 -1.92
C GLY A 43 7.79 5.90 -2.63
N ARG A 44 7.76 6.99 -1.86
CA ARG A 44 7.76 8.37 -2.38
C ARG A 44 9.01 8.69 -3.22
N ALA A 45 10.20 8.22 -2.82
CA ALA A 45 11.41 8.41 -3.61
C ALA A 45 11.39 7.59 -4.91
N ILE A 46 10.85 6.37 -4.86
CA ILE A 46 10.63 5.52 -6.04
C ILE A 46 9.70 6.22 -7.03
N GLU A 47 8.54 6.71 -6.58
CA GLU A 47 7.56 7.42 -7.39
C GLU A 47 8.13 8.69 -8.02
N ALA A 48 8.81 9.52 -7.21
CA ALA A 48 9.43 10.75 -7.71
C ALA A 48 10.47 10.45 -8.81
N LYS A 49 11.31 9.43 -8.63
CA LYS A 49 12.30 9.05 -9.65
C LYS A 49 11.66 8.41 -10.87
N ALA A 50 10.64 7.57 -10.68
CA ALA A 50 9.91 6.96 -11.78
C ALA A 50 9.25 8.02 -12.67
N HIS A 51 8.60 9.01 -12.05
CA HIS A 51 8.02 10.16 -12.75
C HIS A 51 9.10 10.94 -13.53
N ALA A 52 10.23 11.26 -12.90
CA ALA A 52 11.35 11.93 -13.56
C ALA A 52 11.98 11.12 -14.71
N LEU A 53 11.74 9.82 -14.77
CA LEU A 53 12.21 8.92 -15.83
C LEU A 53 11.10 8.56 -16.85
N GLY A 54 9.90 9.15 -16.75
CA GLY A 54 8.76 8.82 -17.59
C GLY A 54 8.25 7.38 -17.41
N LEU A 55 8.55 6.76 -16.27
CA LEU A 55 8.12 5.40 -15.95
C LEU A 55 6.73 5.46 -15.35
N TYR A 56 5.73 5.00 -16.11
CA TYR A 56 4.38 4.81 -15.63
C TYR A 56 4.10 3.33 -15.39
N LYS A 57 3.32 3.04 -14.34
CA LYS A 57 2.76 1.70 -14.17
C LYS A 57 1.74 1.45 -15.27
N ALA A 58 1.64 0.19 -15.70
CA ALA A 58 0.51 -0.23 -16.52
C ALA A 58 -0.78 0.15 -15.78
N LYS A 59 -1.76 0.71 -16.51
CA LYS A 59 -3.07 1.09 -15.97
C LYS A 59 -3.59 -0.13 -15.21
N GLN A 60 -3.74 0.02 -13.88
CA GLN A 60 -4.08 -1.06 -12.95
C GLN A 60 -5.54 -1.47 -13.13
N GLN A 61 -5.88 -2.04 -14.29
CA GLN A 61 -7.25 -2.09 -14.80
C GLN A 61 -7.99 -3.38 -14.41
N SER A 62 -7.27 -4.44 -14.03
CA SER A 62 -7.88 -5.69 -13.56
C SER A 62 -7.48 -6.02 -12.12
N TRP A 63 -8.47 -6.42 -11.33
CA TRP A 63 -8.25 -7.07 -10.05
C TRP A 63 -7.93 -8.53 -10.30
N SER A 64 -6.73 -8.98 -9.92
CA SER A 64 -6.39 -10.39 -10.01
C SER A 64 -7.22 -11.21 -9.02
N GLN A 65 -7.45 -12.49 -9.34
CA GLN A 65 -8.15 -13.40 -8.43
C GLN A 65 -7.45 -13.53 -7.08
N ALA A 66 -6.12 -13.44 -7.06
CA ALA A 66 -5.33 -13.42 -5.83
C ALA A 66 -5.61 -12.16 -4.98
N GLU A 67 -5.71 -10.98 -5.60
CA GLU A 67 -6.10 -9.74 -4.90
C GLU A 67 -7.53 -9.82 -4.37
N ILE A 68 -8.47 -10.35 -5.15
CA ILE A 68 -9.87 -10.55 -4.73
C ILE A 68 -9.93 -11.49 -3.53
N LYS A 69 -9.20 -12.61 -3.56
CA LYS A 69 -9.14 -13.56 -2.44
C LYS A 69 -8.59 -12.91 -1.17
N ARG A 70 -7.51 -12.11 -1.30
CA ARG A 70 -6.94 -11.35 -0.17
C ARG A 70 -7.91 -10.27 0.33
N LEU A 71 -8.60 -9.56 -0.57
CA LEU A 71 -9.61 -8.55 -0.23
C LEU A 71 -10.74 -9.19 0.58
N ARG A 72 -11.30 -10.31 0.14
CA ARG A 72 -12.34 -11.07 0.87
C ARG A 72 -11.88 -11.50 2.27
N LYS A 73 -10.62 -11.94 2.40
CA LYS A 73 -10.05 -12.38 3.68
C LYS A 73 -9.83 -11.22 4.66
N PHE A 74 -9.30 -10.09 4.20
CA PHE A 74 -8.88 -9.01 5.10
C PHE A 74 -9.98 -7.98 5.36
N TYR A 75 -10.85 -7.73 4.38
CA TYR A 75 -11.85 -6.67 4.47
C TYR A 75 -12.74 -6.76 5.70
N PRO A 76 -13.25 -7.93 6.13
CA PRO A 76 -14.18 -8.00 7.25
C PRO A 76 -13.59 -7.65 8.63
N HIS A 77 -12.25 -7.68 8.76
CA HIS A 77 -11.56 -7.66 10.06
C HIS A 77 -10.68 -6.43 10.29
N MET A 78 -10.49 -5.56 9.30
CA MET A 78 -9.65 -4.37 9.44
C MET A 78 -10.15 -3.18 8.61
N SER A 79 -9.56 -2.01 8.84
CA SER A 79 -9.92 -0.78 8.12
C SER A 79 -9.58 -0.88 6.64
N THR A 80 -10.36 -0.22 5.80
CA THR A 80 -10.12 -0.18 4.33
C THR A 80 -8.72 0.33 4.02
N TYR A 81 -8.19 1.29 4.78
CA TYR A 81 -6.80 1.74 4.68
C TYR A 81 -5.78 0.62 4.87
N LYS A 82 -5.91 -0.20 5.92
CA LYS A 82 -5.00 -1.32 6.19
C LYS A 82 -5.13 -2.43 5.15
N VAL A 83 -6.33 -2.68 4.65
CA VAL A 83 -6.56 -3.63 3.56
C VAL A 83 -5.85 -3.15 2.30
N ALA A 84 -6.02 -1.88 1.95
CA ALA A 84 -5.42 -1.27 0.77
C ALA A 84 -3.88 -1.28 0.83
N GLU A 85 -3.31 -0.95 2.00
CA GLU A 85 -1.87 -1.06 2.26
C GLU A 85 -1.33 -2.49 2.05
N LYS A 86 -2.12 -3.51 2.42
CA LYS A 86 -1.74 -4.92 2.21
C LYS A 86 -1.89 -5.38 0.75
N LEU A 87 -2.69 -4.68 -0.05
CA LEU A 87 -2.95 -5.00 -1.45
C LEU A 87 -2.11 -4.14 -2.42
N ASP A 88 -1.29 -3.21 -1.90
CA ASP A 88 -0.64 -2.13 -2.68
C ASP A 88 -1.63 -1.37 -3.59
N ARG A 89 -2.86 -1.17 -3.09
CA ARG A 89 -3.93 -0.44 -3.77
C ARG A 89 -4.27 0.83 -3.02
N THR A 90 -4.93 1.77 -3.68
CA THR A 90 -5.51 2.93 -2.99
C THR A 90 -6.70 2.49 -2.16
N HIS A 91 -6.93 3.15 -1.02
CA HIS A 91 -8.08 2.85 -0.16
C HIS A 91 -9.41 3.04 -0.89
N ASN A 92 -9.48 4.01 -1.82
CA ASN A 92 -10.63 4.21 -2.68
C ASN A 92 -10.88 3.01 -3.60
N SER A 93 -9.85 2.56 -4.34
CA SER A 93 -9.96 1.38 -5.22
C SER A 93 -10.37 0.12 -4.45
N ALA A 94 -9.76 -0.13 -3.28
CA ALA A 94 -10.11 -1.26 -2.44
C ALA A 94 -11.54 -1.17 -1.87
N GLY A 95 -12.00 0.04 -1.54
CA GLY A 95 -13.36 0.31 -1.10
C GLY A 95 -14.39 0.08 -2.21
N MET A 96 -14.15 0.63 -3.40
CA MET A 96 -15.00 0.44 -4.58
C MET A 96 -15.13 -1.05 -4.92
N LYS A 97 -14.01 -1.78 -4.99
CA LYS A 97 -14.06 -3.22 -5.27
C LYS A 97 -14.76 -4.02 -4.17
N ALA A 98 -14.55 -3.66 -2.91
CA ALA A 98 -15.25 -4.32 -1.80
C ALA A 98 -16.77 -4.08 -1.89
N SER A 99 -17.20 -2.89 -2.30
CA SER A 99 -18.61 -2.56 -2.54
C SER A 99 -19.17 -3.37 -3.71
N GLU A 100 -18.46 -3.42 -4.83
CA GLU A 100 -18.82 -4.23 -6.01
C GLU A 100 -18.98 -5.72 -5.66
N LEU A 101 -18.14 -6.23 -4.76
CA LEU A 101 -18.18 -7.62 -4.28
C LEU A 101 -19.13 -7.84 -3.08
N GLY A 102 -19.87 -6.82 -2.64
CA GLY A 102 -20.81 -6.89 -1.51
C GLY A 102 -20.17 -7.18 -0.15
N LEU A 103 -18.89 -6.89 0.02
CA LEU A 103 -18.16 -7.23 1.25
C LEU A 103 -18.55 -6.29 2.40
N LYS A 104 -18.82 -6.89 3.57
CA LYS A 104 -19.19 -6.16 4.79
C LYS A 104 -18.15 -6.36 5.89
N LYS A 105 -18.07 -5.38 6.80
CA LYS A 105 -17.26 -5.50 8.02
C LYS A 105 -17.98 -6.39 9.03
N THR A 106 -17.22 -7.17 9.80
CA THR A 106 -17.79 -8.01 10.86
C THR A 106 -18.37 -7.17 12.00
N LYS A 107 -19.45 -7.65 12.65
CA LYS A 107 -20.01 -7.03 13.85
C LYS A 107 -18.96 -6.82 14.94
N LYS A 108 -18.02 -7.77 15.10
CA LYS A 108 -16.90 -7.68 16.03
C LYS A 108 -16.01 -6.46 15.73
N TYR A 109 -15.60 -6.27 14.47
CA TYR A 109 -14.81 -5.12 14.07
C TYR A 109 -15.57 -3.80 14.27
N LEU A 110 -16.86 -3.75 13.93
CA LEU A 110 -17.70 -2.57 14.11
C LEU A 110 -17.83 -2.17 15.59
N ARG A 111 -18.04 -3.15 16.48
CA ARG A 111 -18.07 -2.91 17.94
C ARG A 111 -16.74 -2.36 18.46
N GLN A 112 -15.62 -2.91 18.00
CA GLN A 112 -14.28 -2.41 18.38
C GLN A 112 -14.06 -0.97 17.89
N LEU A 113 -14.53 -0.65 16.68
CA LEU A 113 -14.45 0.69 16.12
C LEU A 113 -15.30 1.69 16.91
N ALA A 114 -16.53 1.31 17.29
CA ALA A 114 -17.42 2.14 18.11
C ALA A 114 -16.82 2.44 19.49
N LYS A 115 -16.29 1.43 20.19
CA LYS A 115 -15.59 1.61 21.46
C LYS A 115 -14.39 2.56 21.35
N LYS A 116 -13.66 2.50 20.24
CA LYS A 116 -12.53 3.38 20.00
C LYS A 116 -12.98 4.83 19.75
N ARG A 117 -14.08 5.05 19.03
CA ARG A 117 -14.62 6.40 18.74
C ARG A 117 -15.18 7.08 19.99
N GLY A 118 -15.90 6.36 20.85
CA GLY A 118 -16.44 6.92 22.09
C GLY A 118 -15.37 7.36 23.11
N ARG A 119 -14.17 6.76 23.07
CA ARG A 119 -13.06 7.09 23.98
C ARG A 119 -12.30 8.37 23.60
N PHE A 120 -12.57 8.96 22.43
CA PHE A 120 -11.94 10.20 21.96
C PHE A 120 -12.80 11.45 22.17
N MET A 121 -14.01 11.29 22.73
CA MET A 121 -14.97 12.40 22.96
C MET A 121 -15.16 12.74 24.46
N ASN A 122 -14.32 12.19 25.34
CA ASN A 122 -14.22 12.58 26.76
C ASN A 122 -12.83 13.15 27.03
#